data_AF-A0A521TD56-F1
#
_entry.id   AF-A0A521TD56-F1
#
_cell.length_a   1.000
_cell.length_b   1.000
_cell.length_c   1.000
_cell.angle_alpha   90.00
_cell.angle_beta   90.00
_cell.angle_gamma   90.00
#
_symmetry.space_group_name_H-M   'P 1'
#
loop_
_entity.id
_entity.type
_entity.pdbx_description
1 polymer ?
#
loop_
_entity_poly.entity_id
_entity_poly.type
_entity_poly.pdbx_seq_one_letter_code
_entity_poly.pdbx_strand_id
1 'polypeptide(L)'
;VAIGIVIITGPTLMWFLESDVGLITESVYGKLILVKISIAAILVGFGGYFQFKIQKKAEKDLQSGSIAVYKKLKRSLKFDVVLGIALLGVVALLTNGALPAGEIKQVDAQKISYGFSTIEFSENIKFNIDITPFSSGTNTILVKVSDFENKPLSDSNEIKVKISNPQRNISPIEIPMKIIKQEEDRPVEFQGELTFGFSGQWQVEIETQRNQNANESVFMNLLVKPRLTDLKTEIIEYELPESSKPLYPLYDGKNSIWISDPSSPRLWQFSLDTQEFTSYSFDGLTTIFLTQDNQGKIWFTDTPRNQIGYFDPSNQQIITKSLPKIDPVIDENIATFIQADFDGNIWLAIINKDVILKYQPEFDTFEEIKMPQRESLPFALTIDDEGKIWFTESASGKIGFINPKNNDISEFMPEKPLASPEALIFDDEGNLWIAEHTGTAVTKFNPILETFERILVPDQEALPYGISFDRYGNIWIPQHAIDKIAAYDPDNKNLIEIPIPTATSFAQFSTSDNKGNVWFVEQQGNKLAMIKTTEIPLTTSQIPEANDFQLKYTEIASPLIAMGIIATSLFFVKSLKDKRRLNELIMSG
;
A
#
# COMPACT_ATOMS: atom_id res chain seq x y z
N VAL A 1 28.62 26.50 28.77
CA VAL A 1 27.70 26.87 27.68
C VAL A 1 27.65 25.80 26.60
N ALA A 2 28.76 25.42 25.96
CA ALA A 2 28.76 24.35 24.92
C ALA A 2 28.25 22.98 25.39
N ILE A 3 28.52 22.58 26.64
CA ILE A 3 28.05 21.31 27.22
C ILE A 3 26.52 21.29 27.39
N GLY A 4 25.89 22.43 27.72
CA GLY A 4 24.43 22.50 27.91
C GLY A 4 23.66 22.27 26.60
N ILE A 5 24.21 22.72 25.47
CA ILE A 5 23.61 22.54 24.14
C ILE A 5 23.64 21.06 23.73
N VAL A 6 24.74 20.34 24.04
CA VAL A 6 24.90 18.91 23.70
C VAL A 6 24.01 17.98 24.54
N ILE A 7 23.67 18.41 25.76
CA ILE A 7 22.79 17.66 26.69
C ILE A 7 21.34 17.73 26.23
N ILE A 8 20.90 18.88 25.72
CA ILE A 8 19.50 19.14 25.42
C ILE A 8 19.10 18.62 24.04
N THR A 9 19.94 18.73 23.03
CA THR A 9 19.52 18.44 21.64
C THR A 9 19.13 16.97 21.38
N GLY A 10 19.79 16.01 22.03
CA GLY A 10 19.50 14.58 21.83
C GLY A 10 18.15 14.12 22.41
N PRO A 11 17.90 14.32 23.71
CA PRO A 11 16.62 13.99 24.33
C PRO A 11 15.45 14.79 23.74
N THR A 12 15.65 16.07 23.40
CA THR A 12 14.61 16.89 22.80
C THR A 12 14.24 16.40 21.39
N LEU A 13 15.22 15.99 20.57
CA LEU A 13 14.94 15.44 19.24
C LEU A 13 14.21 14.09 19.32
N MET A 14 14.58 13.23 20.27
CA MET A 14 13.88 11.96 20.52
C MET A 14 12.44 12.17 20.99
N TRP A 15 12.21 13.14 21.87
CA TRP A 15 10.88 13.53 22.38
C TRP A 15 9.95 14.10 21.30
N PHE A 16 10.51 14.67 20.24
CA PHE A 16 9.74 15.09 19.06
C PHE A 16 9.41 13.94 18.11
N LEU A 17 10.15 12.83 18.16
CA LEU A 17 10.04 11.72 17.21
C LEU A 17 9.32 10.49 17.78
N GLU A 18 9.26 10.31 19.10
CA GLU A 18 8.69 9.11 19.74
C GLU A 18 7.88 9.48 21.01
N SER A 19 6.58 9.17 21.02
CA SER A 19 5.65 9.51 22.11
C SER A 19 5.45 8.41 23.15
N ASP A 20 5.95 7.20 22.88
CA ASP A 20 5.81 6.04 23.78
C ASP A 20 7.02 5.89 24.71
N VAL A 21 6.79 6.06 26.01
CA VAL A 21 7.82 5.99 27.06
C VAL A 21 8.32 4.56 27.28
N GLY A 22 7.52 3.53 26.95
CA GLY A 22 7.90 2.12 27.09
C GLY A 22 9.06 1.75 26.14
N LEU A 23 8.94 2.16 24.87
CA LEU A 23 9.93 1.91 23.81
C LEU A 23 11.31 2.55 24.11
N ILE A 24 11.34 3.58 24.95
CA ILE A 24 12.58 4.28 25.36
C ILE A 24 13.39 3.44 26.36
N THR A 25 12.75 2.67 27.23
CA THR A 25 13.48 1.93 28.28
C THR A 25 13.99 0.56 27.82
N GLU A 26 13.36 -0.02 26.80
CA GLU A 26 13.66 -1.36 26.32
C GLU A 26 14.69 -1.36 25.18
N SER A 27 14.68 -0.33 24.31
CA SER A 27 15.60 -0.17 23.17
C SER A 27 17.05 0.10 23.56
N VAL A 28 17.99 -0.29 22.69
CA VAL A 28 19.42 -0.03 22.88
C VAL A 28 19.69 1.48 22.76
N TYR A 29 19.01 2.13 21.81
CA TYR A 29 19.07 3.57 21.60
C TYR A 29 18.62 4.37 22.84
N GLY A 30 17.49 4.01 23.45
CA GLY A 30 17.00 4.70 24.64
C GLY A 30 17.86 4.48 25.89
N LYS A 31 18.44 3.29 26.07
CA LYS A 31 19.46 3.03 27.11
C LYS A 31 20.70 3.91 26.94
N LEU A 32 21.18 4.11 25.70
CA LEU A 32 22.31 5.00 25.41
C LEU A 32 21.99 6.48 25.73
N ILE A 33 20.75 6.92 25.54
CA ILE A 33 20.31 8.26 25.96
C ILE A 33 20.31 8.41 27.48
N LEU A 34 19.83 7.42 28.23
CA LEU A 34 19.88 7.42 29.69
C LEU A 34 21.32 7.47 30.23
N VAL A 35 22.23 6.75 29.59
CA VAL A 35 23.68 6.83 29.88
C VAL A 35 24.22 8.23 29.58
N LYS A 36 23.85 8.83 28.43
CA LYS A 36 24.25 10.19 28.05
C LYS A 36 23.79 11.23 29.09
N ILE A 37 22.53 11.15 29.54
CA ILE A 37 21.95 12.04 30.56
C ILE A 37 22.66 11.85 31.91
N SER A 38 22.99 10.62 32.27
CA SER A 38 23.70 10.31 33.52
C SER A 38 25.12 10.90 33.54
N ILE A 39 25.89 10.72 32.46
CA ILE A 39 27.23 11.31 32.31
C ILE A 39 27.14 12.85 32.34
N ALA A 40 26.14 13.42 31.68
CA ALA A 40 25.88 14.85 31.68
C ALA A 40 25.56 15.41 33.07
N ALA A 41 24.72 14.73 33.85
CA ALA A 41 24.40 15.12 35.22
C ALA A 41 25.64 15.10 36.13
N ILE A 42 26.51 14.09 35.95
CA ILE A 42 27.78 14.00 36.68
C ILE A 42 28.71 15.16 36.29
N LEU A 43 28.81 15.52 35.00
CA LEU A 43 29.60 16.69 34.54
C LEU A 43 29.08 18.00 35.13
N VAL A 44 27.77 18.21 35.20
CA VAL A 44 27.17 19.43 35.77
C VAL A 44 27.41 19.48 37.28
N GLY A 45 27.17 18.37 37.99
CA GLY A 45 27.40 18.28 39.43
C GLY A 45 28.88 18.47 39.79
N PHE A 46 29.78 17.85 39.04
CA PHE A 46 31.22 17.98 39.24
C PHE A 46 31.75 19.35 38.85
N GLY A 47 31.26 19.94 37.75
CA GLY A 47 31.58 21.32 37.36
C GLY A 47 31.13 22.33 38.41
N GLY A 48 29.95 22.13 39.01
CA GLY A 48 29.48 22.90 40.17
C GLY A 48 30.41 22.74 41.38
N TYR A 49 30.76 21.51 41.74
CA TYR A 49 31.70 21.21 42.82
C TYR A 49 33.07 21.88 42.59
N PHE A 50 33.59 21.82 41.36
CA PHE A 50 34.84 22.44 40.96
C PHE A 50 34.78 23.96 41.11
N GLN A 51 33.73 24.59 40.56
CA GLN A 51 33.55 26.04 40.61
C GLN A 51 33.43 26.55 42.05
N PHE A 52 32.64 25.88 42.90
CA PHE A 52 32.34 26.37 44.23
C PHE A 52 33.40 26.01 45.28
N LYS A 53 34.03 24.84 45.18
CA LYS A 53 34.88 24.29 46.26
C LYS A 53 36.36 24.28 45.92
N ILE A 54 36.71 24.10 44.64
CA ILE A 54 38.11 24.02 44.19
C ILE A 54 38.57 25.39 43.68
N GLN A 55 37.84 26.01 42.75
CA GLN A 55 38.22 27.28 42.14
C GLN A 55 38.21 28.44 43.14
N LYS A 56 37.17 28.58 43.96
CA LYS A 56 37.14 29.61 45.02
C LYS A 56 38.30 29.47 46.02
N LYS A 57 38.74 28.25 46.31
CA LYS A 57 39.85 27.97 47.22
C LYS A 57 41.21 28.22 46.54
N ALA A 58 41.30 27.84 45.27
CA ALA A 58 42.46 28.11 44.41
C ALA A 58 42.69 29.62 44.18
N GLU A 59 41.64 30.41 43.95
CA GLU A 59 41.72 31.89 43.84
C GLU A 59 42.27 32.51 45.13
N LYS A 60 41.89 31.96 46.29
CA LYS A 60 42.36 32.42 47.61
C LYS A 60 43.82 32.02 47.89
N ASP A 61 44.23 30.84 47.46
CA ASP A 61 45.59 30.30 47.66
C ASP A 61 46.60 30.77 46.57
N LEU A 62 46.13 31.30 45.44
CA LEU A 62 47.00 31.88 44.39
C LEU A 62 47.74 33.13 44.89
N GLN A 63 47.11 33.89 45.80
CA GLN A 63 47.74 35.04 46.48
C GLN A 63 48.86 34.63 47.45
N SER A 64 48.96 33.35 47.83
CA SER A 64 49.96 32.83 48.79
C SER A 64 51.04 31.93 48.17
N GLY A 65 51.09 31.78 46.84
CA GLY A 65 52.18 31.10 46.13
C GLY A 65 52.33 29.58 46.36
N SER A 66 51.28 28.87 46.77
CA SER A 66 51.40 27.43 47.10
C SER A 66 51.19 26.49 45.88
N ILE A 67 52.18 25.62 45.64
CA ILE A 67 52.22 24.62 44.54
C ILE A 67 51.17 23.48 44.69
N ALA A 68 50.53 23.34 45.86
CA ALA A 68 49.55 22.29 46.12
C ALA A 68 48.24 22.44 45.30
N VAL A 69 47.93 23.66 44.86
CA VAL A 69 46.72 23.99 44.10
C VAL A 69 46.78 23.41 42.67
N TYR A 70 47.94 23.48 42.03
CA TYR A 70 48.16 22.98 40.67
C TYR A 70 47.87 21.48 40.55
N LYS A 71 48.27 20.68 41.55
CA LYS A 71 48.06 19.22 41.55
C LYS A 71 46.59 18.83 41.67
N LYS A 72 45.79 19.60 42.44
CA LYS A 72 44.34 19.40 42.58
C LYS A 72 43.57 19.81 41.32
N LEU A 73 43.95 20.95 40.71
CA LEU A 73 43.39 21.40 39.44
C LEU A 73 43.63 20.38 38.32
N LYS A 74 44.88 19.90 38.18
CA LYS A 74 45.25 18.92 37.15
C LYS A 74 44.48 17.59 37.28
N ARG A 75 44.23 17.11 38.51
CA ARG A 75 43.46 15.88 38.75
C ARG A 75 41.98 16.05 38.38
N SER A 76 41.41 17.20 38.69
CA SER A 76 40.02 17.54 38.32
C SER A 76 39.84 17.64 36.81
N LEU A 77 40.78 18.32 36.14
CA LEU A 77 40.75 18.49 34.68
C LEU A 77 40.85 17.14 33.95
N LYS A 78 41.66 16.20 34.46
CA LYS A 78 41.72 14.84 33.90
C LYS A 78 40.38 14.10 34.02
N PHE A 79 39.65 14.30 35.11
CA PHE A 79 38.34 13.67 35.31
C PHE A 79 37.29 14.25 34.33
N ASP A 80 37.29 15.57 34.13
CA ASP A 80 36.43 16.23 33.14
C ASP A 80 36.72 15.77 31.71
N VAL A 81 38.00 15.61 31.35
CA VAL A 81 38.40 15.12 30.02
C VAL A 81 37.93 13.67 29.80
N VAL A 82 38.04 12.80 30.81
CA VAL A 82 37.58 11.40 30.71
C VAL A 82 36.07 11.34 30.54
N LEU A 83 35.29 12.09 31.32
CA LEU A 83 33.83 12.14 31.13
C LEU A 83 33.45 12.77 29.78
N GLY A 84 34.19 13.78 29.32
CA GLY A 84 33.97 14.39 28.01
C GLY A 84 34.19 13.40 26.85
N ILE A 85 35.25 12.60 26.90
CA ILE A 85 35.52 11.53 25.92
C ILE A 85 34.44 10.45 25.98
N ALA A 86 34.02 10.02 27.17
CA ALA A 86 32.94 9.06 27.34
C ALA A 86 31.61 9.57 26.75
N LEU A 87 31.28 10.84 27.01
CA LEU A 87 30.09 11.48 26.45
C LEU A 87 30.13 11.53 24.92
N LEU A 88 31.28 11.86 24.33
CA LEU A 88 31.46 11.87 22.87
C LEU A 88 31.34 10.46 22.27
N GLY A 89 31.85 9.43 22.96
CA GLY A 89 31.69 8.04 22.55
C GLY A 89 30.22 7.61 22.52
N VAL A 90 29.43 7.98 23.53
CA VAL A 90 27.98 7.71 23.56
C VAL A 90 27.24 8.49 22.47
N VAL A 91 27.62 9.75 22.20
CA VAL A 91 27.05 10.53 21.10
C VAL A 91 27.36 9.88 19.74
N ALA A 92 28.58 9.39 19.52
CA ALA A 92 28.96 8.70 18.29
C ALA A 92 28.16 7.40 18.07
N LEU A 93 27.89 6.65 19.15
CA LEU A 93 27.02 5.47 19.10
C LEU A 93 25.57 5.86 18.78
N LEU A 94 25.06 6.95 19.36
CA LEU A 94 23.71 7.45 19.08
C LEU A 94 23.55 8.02 17.66
N THR A 95 24.60 8.56 17.05
CA THR A 95 24.53 9.03 15.66
C THR A 95 24.53 7.90 14.63
N ASN A 96 24.96 6.69 15.03
CA ASN A 96 25.11 5.54 14.14
C ASN A 96 24.14 4.39 14.45
N GLY A 97 23.38 4.48 15.55
CA GLY A 97 22.36 3.51 15.95
C GLY A 97 21.01 3.81 15.30
N ALA A 98 20.23 2.78 15.00
CA ALA A 98 18.86 2.93 14.53
C ALA A 98 17.98 3.54 15.65
N LEU A 99 17.02 4.37 15.28
CA LEU A 99 16.03 4.90 16.23
C LEU A 99 15.19 3.75 16.83
N PRO A 100 14.60 3.91 18.04
CA PRO A 100 13.83 2.86 18.72
C PRO A 100 12.74 2.24 17.84
N ALA A 101 11.98 3.07 17.11
CA ALA A 101 10.99 2.61 16.15
C ALA A 101 11.58 1.69 15.05
N GLY A 102 12.84 1.85 14.68
CA GLY A 102 13.52 1.00 13.70
C GLY A 102 14.05 -0.32 14.27
N GLU A 103 14.46 -0.34 15.54
CA GLU A 103 14.93 -1.56 16.23
C GLU A 103 13.78 -2.53 16.55
N ILE A 104 12.58 -2.00 16.81
CA ILE A 104 11.40 -2.80 17.20
C ILE A 104 10.53 -3.16 15.98
N LYS A 105 10.58 -2.37 14.89
CA LYS A 105 9.94 -2.70 13.59
C LYS A 105 10.41 -4.02 12.97
N GLN A 106 11.56 -4.56 13.37
CA GLN A 106 12.01 -5.88 12.91
C GLN A 106 11.39 -7.05 13.68
N VAL A 107 10.70 -6.82 14.80
CA VAL A 107 10.24 -7.89 15.70
C VAL A 107 8.73 -7.88 15.95
N ASP A 108 8.05 -6.74 15.81
CA ASP A 108 6.58 -6.70 15.89
C ASP A 108 5.95 -6.83 14.51
N ALA A 109 5.34 -7.99 14.27
CA ALA A 109 4.34 -8.18 13.22
C ALA A 109 3.33 -7.02 13.26
N GLN A 110 3.06 -6.43 12.10
CA GLN A 110 2.07 -5.36 11.91
C GLN A 110 0.78 -5.68 12.68
N LYS A 111 0.51 -4.96 13.77
CA LYS A 111 -0.82 -4.93 14.38
C LYS A 111 -1.71 -4.07 13.47
N ILE A 112 -2.27 -4.72 12.46
CA ILE A 112 -3.34 -4.17 11.62
C ILE A 112 -4.52 -3.87 12.55
N SER A 113 -4.98 -2.62 12.60
CA SER A 113 -6.23 -2.27 13.29
C SER A 113 -7.38 -2.71 12.41
N TYR A 114 -8.11 -3.74 12.82
CA TYR A 114 -9.19 -4.35 12.03
C TYR A 114 -10.51 -3.62 12.27
N GLY A 115 -11.12 -3.07 11.22
CA GLY A 115 -12.43 -2.43 11.26
C GLY A 115 -12.64 -1.38 10.18
N PHE A 116 -13.89 -0.95 10.01
CA PHE A 116 -14.29 0.16 9.15
C PHE A 116 -14.56 1.38 10.01
N SER A 117 -13.98 2.54 9.67
CA SER A 117 -14.22 3.81 10.36
C SER A 117 -14.50 4.90 9.34
N THR A 118 -15.58 5.65 9.52
CA THR A 118 -15.93 6.79 8.68
C THR A 118 -16.60 7.90 9.48
N ILE A 119 -16.65 9.09 8.89
CA ILE A 119 -17.40 10.22 9.38
C ILE A 119 -18.38 10.64 8.29
N GLU A 120 -19.66 10.50 8.57
CA GLU A 120 -20.74 10.94 7.68
C GLU A 120 -21.38 12.23 8.19
N PHE A 121 -21.90 13.01 7.26
CA PHE A 121 -22.50 14.31 7.54
C PHE A 121 -23.92 14.37 6.99
N SER A 122 -24.85 14.90 7.80
CA SER A 122 -26.15 15.39 7.35
C SER A 122 -26.14 16.93 7.30
N GLU A 123 -27.30 17.58 7.28
CA GLU A 123 -27.38 19.05 7.21
C GLU A 123 -26.69 19.73 8.41
N ASN A 124 -26.86 19.19 9.62
CA ASN A 124 -26.35 19.84 10.84
C ASN A 124 -25.59 18.88 11.77
N ILE A 125 -25.48 17.60 11.41
CA ILE A 125 -25.02 16.54 12.31
C ILE A 125 -23.89 15.76 11.68
N LYS A 126 -22.97 15.35 12.55
CA LYS A 126 -21.82 14.51 12.27
C LYS A 126 -22.02 13.15 12.93
N PHE A 127 -21.80 12.09 12.17
CA PHE A 127 -21.86 10.70 12.61
C PHE A 127 -20.47 10.10 12.49
N ASN A 128 -19.78 9.85 13.61
CA ASN A 128 -18.58 9.01 13.59
C ASN A 128 -19.02 7.57 13.77
N ILE A 129 -18.60 6.71 12.86
CA ILE A 129 -19.07 5.33 12.78
C ILE A 129 -17.87 4.42 12.74
N ASP A 130 -17.82 3.45 13.64
CA ASP A 130 -16.82 2.39 13.67
C ASP A 130 -17.51 1.03 13.64
N ILE A 131 -17.08 0.12 12.76
CA ILE A 131 -17.56 -1.26 12.68
C ILE A 131 -16.37 -2.21 12.83
N THR A 132 -16.43 -3.11 13.80
CA THR A 132 -15.34 -4.06 14.09
C THR A 132 -15.89 -5.48 14.23
N PRO A 133 -15.30 -6.50 13.58
CA PRO A 133 -14.08 -6.45 12.74
C PRO A 133 -14.30 -6.01 11.28
N PHE A 134 -15.53 -5.67 10.88
CA PHE A 134 -15.94 -5.39 9.50
C PHE A 134 -15.72 -6.57 8.54
N SER A 135 -16.30 -7.71 8.90
CA SER A 135 -16.29 -8.94 8.09
C SER A 135 -17.70 -9.49 7.91
N SER A 136 -17.88 -10.54 7.11
CA SER A 136 -19.12 -11.32 7.22
C SER A 136 -19.24 -11.92 8.62
N GLY A 137 -20.47 -12.21 9.05
CA GLY A 137 -20.79 -12.63 10.41
C GLY A 137 -21.10 -11.47 11.34
N THR A 138 -20.90 -11.71 12.63
CA THR A 138 -21.24 -10.76 13.70
C THR A 138 -20.19 -9.67 13.85
N ASN A 139 -20.66 -8.42 13.89
CA ASN A 139 -19.85 -7.22 14.04
C ASN A 139 -20.43 -6.34 15.15
N THR A 140 -19.57 -5.55 15.78
CA THR A 140 -19.97 -4.45 16.65
C THR A 140 -19.96 -3.16 15.84
N ILE A 141 -21.04 -2.38 15.91
CA ILE A 141 -21.08 -1.00 15.42
C ILE A 141 -21.06 -0.04 16.60
N LEU A 142 -20.19 0.94 16.54
CA LEU A 142 -20.14 2.11 17.42
C LEU A 142 -20.55 3.33 16.60
N VAL A 143 -21.48 4.12 17.12
CA VAL A 143 -21.92 5.37 16.51
C VAL A 143 -21.82 6.49 17.53
N LYS A 144 -21.14 7.57 17.16
CA LYS A 144 -21.07 8.80 17.94
C LYS A 144 -21.67 9.94 17.15
N VAL A 145 -22.66 10.59 17.74
CA VAL A 145 -23.44 11.64 17.07
C VAL A 145 -23.17 12.98 17.74
N SER A 146 -22.73 13.97 16.95
CA SER A 146 -22.43 15.32 17.44
C SER A 146 -22.81 16.39 16.43
N ASP A 147 -22.80 17.65 16.84
CA ASP A 147 -22.74 18.76 15.88
C ASP A 147 -21.34 18.85 15.20
N PHE A 148 -21.17 19.82 14.31
CA PHE A 148 -19.89 20.07 13.63
C PHE A 148 -18.78 20.61 14.53
N GLU A 149 -19.11 21.13 15.71
CA GLU A 149 -18.15 21.56 16.74
C GLU A 149 -17.78 20.41 17.72
N ASN A 150 -18.27 19.19 17.47
CA ASN A 150 -18.14 18.00 18.33
C ASN A 150 -18.82 18.14 19.71
N LYS A 151 -19.85 18.99 19.82
CA LYS A 151 -20.69 19.07 21.02
C LYS A 151 -21.81 18.02 20.96
N PRO A 152 -22.25 17.50 22.12
CA PRO A 152 -23.40 16.61 22.18
C PRO A 152 -24.68 17.32 21.70
N LEU A 153 -25.56 16.56 21.06
CA LEU A 153 -26.90 17.03 20.72
C LEU A 153 -27.76 17.06 21.99
N SER A 154 -28.21 18.25 22.40
CA SER A 154 -29.03 18.41 23.61
C SER A 154 -30.46 17.86 23.49
N ASP A 155 -30.91 17.59 22.26
CA ASP A 155 -32.27 17.15 21.94
C ASP A 155 -32.35 15.74 21.34
N SER A 156 -31.27 14.96 21.36
CA SER A 156 -31.22 13.57 20.91
C SER A 156 -30.54 12.65 21.93
N ASN A 157 -31.21 11.55 22.27
CA ASN A 157 -30.69 10.49 23.13
C ASN A 157 -30.88 9.09 22.53
N GLU A 158 -31.35 8.98 21.28
CA GLU A 158 -31.70 7.72 20.65
C GLU A 158 -31.29 7.74 19.17
N ILE A 159 -30.81 6.60 18.68
CA ILE A 159 -30.49 6.39 17.27
C ILE A 159 -31.14 5.11 16.78
N LYS A 160 -31.48 5.08 15.48
CA LYS A 160 -31.90 3.87 14.77
C LYS A 160 -30.85 3.53 13.74
N VAL A 161 -30.33 2.31 13.83
CA VAL A 161 -29.43 1.74 12.82
C VAL A 161 -30.19 0.64 12.11
N LYS A 162 -30.21 0.66 10.78
CA LYS A 162 -30.76 -0.43 9.97
C LYS A 162 -29.73 -0.93 8.97
N ILE A 163 -29.73 -2.25 8.75
CA ILE A 163 -28.95 -2.87 7.68
C ILE A 163 -29.87 -3.51 6.65
N SER A 164 -29.51 -3.47 5.38
CA SER A 164 -30.28 -4.10 4.31
C SER A 164 -29.40 -4.54 3.14
N ASN A 165 -29.94 -5.39 2.28
CA ASN A 165 -29.32 -5.73 1.00
C ASN A 165 -30.42 -5.83 -0.07
N PRO A 166 -30.67 -4.74 -0.83
CA PRO A 166 -31.68 -4.73 -1.88
C PRO A 166 -31.41 -5.73 -3.00
N GLN A 167 -30.15 -5.97 -3.36
CA GLN A 167 -29.75 -6.89 -4.43
C GLN A 167 -30.15 -8.34 -4.14
N ARG A 168 -30.20 -8.73 -2.86
CA ARG A 168 -30.66 -10.05 -2.40
C ARG A 168 -32.06 -10.01 -1.77
N ASN A 169 -32.83 -8.94 -1.97
CA ASN A 169 -34.17 -8.75 -1.40
C ASN A 169 -34.23 -8.86 0.14
N ILE A 170 -33.17 -8.45 0.83
CA ILE A 170 -33.14 -8.38 2.29
C ILE A 170 -33.66 -7.01 2.70
N SER A 171 -34.89 -6.98 3.24
CA SER A 171 -35.51 -5.77 3.78
C SER A 171 -34.71 -5.18 4.95
N PRO A 172 -34.84 -3.88 5.25
CA PRO A 172 -34.17 -3.25 6.39
C PRO A 172 -34.44 -3.97 7.72
N ILE A 173 -33.36 -4.34 8.39
CA ILE A 173 -33.35 -4.97 9.73
C ILE A 173 -32.84 -3.93 10.71
N GLU A 174 -33.66 -3.60 11.71
CA GLU A 174 -33.29 -2.67 12.78
C GLU A 174 -32.36 -3.33 13.80
N ILE A 175 -31.26 -2.64 14.11
CA ILE A 175 -30.23 -3.09 15.03
C ILE A 175 -30.49 -2.48 16.42
N PRO A 176 -30.61 -3.29 17.49
CA PRO A 176 -30.74 -2.76 18.84
C PRO A 176 -29.48 -2.00 19.28
N MET A 177 -29.63 -0.71 19.57
CA MET A 177 -28.54 0.18 20.01
C MET A 177 -28.63 0.45 21.52
N LYS A 178 -27.48 0.50 22.19
CA LYS A 178 -27.34 0.82 23.62
C LYS A 178 -26.35 1.97 23.81
N ILE A 179 -26.63 2.86 24.76
CA ILE A 179 -25.69 3.91 25.16
C ILE A 179 -24.57 3.27 25.99
N ILE A 180 -23.32 3.50 25.62
CA ILE A 180 -22.14 2.98 26.34
C ILE A 180 -21.36 4.07 27.08
N LYS A 181 -21.42 5.33 26.61
CA LYS A 181 -20.86 6.49 27.31
C LYS A 181 -21.76 7.71 27.16
N GLN A 182 -21.96 8.40 28.28
CA GLN A 182 -22.72 9.64 28.36
C GLN A 182 -22.07 10.55 29.41
N GLU A 183 -21.47 11.66 28.96
CA GLU A 183 -20.88 12.71 29.82
C GLU A 183 -21.46 14.06 29.35
N GLU A 184 -21.72 15.01 30.25
CA GLU A 184 -22.38 16.29 29.91
C GLU A 184 -21.69 17.07 28.76
N ASP A 185 -20.36 16.99 28.68
CA ASP A 185 -19.55 17.71 27.69
C ASP A 185 -19.04 16.83 26.52
N ARG A 186 -19.53 15.58 26.39
CA ARG A 186 -19.10 14.68 25.31
C ARG A 186 -20.28 14.12 24.52
N PRO A 187 -20.13 13.95 23.19
CA PRO A 187 -21.15 13.31 22.38
C PRO A 187 -21.45 11.89 22.86
N VAL A 188 -22.73 11.51 22.85
CA VAL A 188 -23.21 10.20 23.28
C VAL A 188 -22.65 9.12 22.35
N GLU A 189 -22.15 8.04 22.93
CA GLU A 189 -21.63 6.88 22.20
C GLU A 189 -22.63 5.72 22.29
N PHE A 190 -23.08 5.25 21.14
CA PHE A 190 -24.04 4.16 20.99
C PHE A 190 -23.34 2.92 20.42
N GLN A 191 -23.68 1.75 20.94
CA GLN A 191 -23.15 0.48 20.48
C GLN A 191 -24.28 -0.51 20.15
N GLY A 192 -24.13 -1.24 19.06
CA GLY A 192 -25.03 -2.33 18.67
C GLY A 192 -24.25 -3.51 18.07
N GLU A 193 -24.94 -4.63 17.97
CA GLU A 193 -24.44 -5.83 17.29
C GLU A 193 -25.18 -5.98 15.97
N LEU A 194 -24.47 -5.90 14.84
CA LEU A 194 -25.03 -6.11 13.51
C LEU A 194 -24.39 -7.34 12.87
N THR A 195 -25.17 -8.05 12.04
CA THR A 195 -24.69 -9.28 11.38
C THR A 195 -24.79 -9.13 9.88
N PHE A 196 -23.64 -9.18 9.20
CA PHE A 196 -23.58 -9.29 7.75
C PHE A 196 -23.63 -10.76 7.37
N GLY A 197 -24.80 -11.26 6.94
CA GLY A 197 -25.01 -12.69 6.72
C GLY A 197 -24.15 -13.34 5.62
N PHE A 198 -23.48 -12.54 4.80
CA PHE A 198 -22.55 -12.95 3.75
C PHE A 198 -21.71 -11.74 3.31
N SER A 199 -20.55 -11.99 2.70
CA SER A 199 -19.76 -10.96 2.02
C SER A 199 -20.45 -10.43 0.76
N GLY A 200 -20.45 -9.12 0.60
CA GLY A 200 -21.00 -8.39 -0.53
C GLY A 200 -21.37 -6.96 -0.15
N GLN A 201 -22.11 -6.30 -1.03
CA GLN A 201 -22.60 -4.94 -0.79
C GLN A 201 -23.73 -4.94 0.24
N TRP A 202 -23.64 -4.11 1.27
CA TRP A 202 -24.66 -3.89 2.30
C TRP A 202 -24.98 -2.41 2.43
N GLN A 203 -26.23 -2.08 2.65
CA GLN A 203 -26.65 -0.71 2.93
C GLN A 203 -26.89 -0.54 4.43
N VAL A 204 -26.27 0.47 5.03
CA VAL A 204 -26.43 0.86 6.43
C VAL A 204 -27.07 2.24 6.49
N GLU A 205 -28.22 2.33 7.16
CA GLU A 205 -28.92 3.57 7.46
C GLU A 205 -28.74 3.88 8.95
N ILE A 206 -28.35 5.12 9.26
CA ILE A 206 -28.24 5.60 10.64
C ILE A 206 -29.07 6.88 10.76
N GLU A 207 -30.06 6.86 11.63
CA GLU A 207 -30.97 7.99 11.89
C GLU A 207 -30.89 8.40 13.36
N THR A 208 -30.71 9.69 13.62
CA THR A 208 -30.81 10.25 14.98
C THR A 208 -32.24 10.69 15.27
N GLN A 209 -32.79 10.26 16.41
CA GLN A 209 -34.14 10.63 16.84
C GLN A 209 -34.07 11.93 17.66
N ARG A 210 -34.65 13.01 17.14
CA ARG A 210 -34.61 14.34 17.76
C ARG A 210 -35.98 14.74 18.27
N ASN A 211 -36.00 15.34 19.46
CA ASN A 211 -37.25 15.76 20.11
C ASN A 211 -37.67 17.18 19.74
N GLN A 212 -36.72 18.05 19.37
CA GLN A 212 -36.98 19.47 19.08
C GLN A 212 -36.74 19.85 17.63
N ASN A 213 -35.92 19.08 16.91
CA ASN A 213 -35.62 19.26 15.50
C ASN A 213 -36.08 18.04 14.69
N ALA A 214 -36.03 18.15 13.35
CA ALA A 214 -36.29 17.01 12.47
C ALA A 214 -35.22 15.92 12.66
N ASN A 215 -35.61 14.66 12.52
CA ASN A 215 -34.65 13.56 12.44
C ASN A 215 -33.75 13.75 11.22
N GLU A 216 -32.48 13.40 11.37
CA GLU A 216 -31.51 13.43 10.28
C GLU A 216 -30.91 12.03 10.14
N SER A 217 -30.63 11.63 8.90
CA SER A 217 -30.16 10.29 8.58
C SER A 217 -29.04 10.31 7.57
N VAL A 218 -28.14 9.34 7.67
CA VAL A 218 -27.09 9.05 6.68
C VAL A 218 -27.23 7.63 6.16
N PHE A 219 -26.89 7.44 4.89
CA PHE A 219 -26.90 6.15 4.21
C PHE A 219 -25.50 5.83 3.70
N MET A 220 -25.02 4.62 3.98
CA MET A 220 -23.74 4.14 3.49
C MET A 220 -23.93 2.83 2.74
N ASN A 221 -23.23 2.69 1.62
CA ASN A 221 -23.06 1.42 0.93
C ASN A 221 -21.68 0.86 1.31
N LEU A 222 -21.65 -0.31 1.92
CA LEU A 222 -20.45 -0.93 2.47
C LEU A 222 -20.20 -2.24 1.73
N LEU A 223 -19.01 -2.38 1.11
CA LEU A 223 -18.53 -3.66 0.60
C LEU A 223 -17.93 -4.47 1.75
N VAL A 224 -18.70 -5.41 2.29
CA VAL A 224 -18.22 -6.33 3.33
C VAL A 224 -17.55 -7.51 2.63
N LYS A 225 -16.26 -7.72 2.82
CA LYS A 225 -15.53 -8.83 2.19
C LYS A 225 -14.74 -9.66 3.21
N PRO A 226 -14.45 -10.94 2.93
CA PRO A 226 -13.66 -11.76 3.83
C PRO A 226 -12.20 -11.31 3.81
N ARG A 227 -11.50 -11.46 4.94
CA ARG A 227 -10.05 -11.24 4.96
C ARG A 227 -9.36 -12.35 4.17
N LEU A 228 -8.21 -12.05 3.57
CA LEU A 228 -7.39 -13.05 2.88
C LEU A 228 -7.04 -14.27 3.77
N THR A 229 -6.86 -14.06 5.08
CA THR A 229 -6.60 -15.15 6.04
C THR A 229 -7.82 -16.00 6.36
N ASP A 230 -9.03 -15.48 6.11
CA ASP A 230 -10.30 -16.18 6.30
C ASP A 230 -10.78 -16.84 5.00
N LEU A 231 -10.05 -16.64 3.90
CA LEU A 231 -10.26 -17.33 2.65
C LEU A 231 -9.44 -18.62 2.63
N LYS A 232 -10.14 -19.75 2.57
CA LYS A 232 -9.52 -20.99 2.15
C LYS A 232 -9.36 -20.96 0.63
N THR A 233 -8.13 -21.00 0.17
CA THR A 233 -7.79 -21.09 -1.26
C THR A 233 -7.50 -22.53 -1.65
N GLU A 234 -8.11 -23.00 -2.73
CA GLU A 234 -7.84 -24.28 -3.39
C GLU A 234 -7.55 -24.02 -4.87
N ILE A 235 -6.42 -24.55 -5.37
CA ILE A 235 -6.07 -24.48 -6.80
C ILE A 235 -6.54 -25.78 -7.46
N ILE A 236 -7.44 -25.65 -8.42
CA ILE A 236 -8.00 -26.76 -9.20
C ILE A 236 -7.35 -26.73 -10.59
N GLU A 237 -6.60 -27.78 -10.92
CA GLU A 237 -5.83 -27.88 -12.16
C GLU A 237 -6.55 -28.77 -13.19
N TYR A 238 -6.58 -28.33 -14.44
CA TYR A 238 -7.13 -29.02 -15.60
C TYR A 238 -6.00 -29.23 -16.63
N GLU A 239 -5.66 -30.48 -16.89
CA GLU A 239 -4.60 -30.84 -17.84
C GLU A 239 -5.09 -30.68 -19.29
N LEU A 240 -4.29 -30.01 -20.13
CA LEU A 240 -4.62 -29.89 -21.55
C LEU A 240 -4.47 -31.24 -22.25
N PRO A 241 -5.38 -31.63 -23.17
CA PRO A 241 -5.40 -32.98 -23.74
C PRO A 241 -4.17 -33.34 -24.58
N GLU A 242 -3.45 -32.34 -25.08
CA GLU A 242 -2.24 -32.49 -25.88
C GLU A 242 -1.12 -31.66 -25.27
N SER A 243 0.14 -32.05 -25.53
CA SER A 243 1.31 -31.28 -25.12
C SER A 243 1.23 -29.86 -25.69
N SER A 244 1.24 -28.88 -24.80
CA SER A 244 1.13 -27.45 -25.12
C SER A 244 2.00 -26.61 -24.18
N LYS A 245 2.09 -25.31 -24.46
CA LYS A 245 2.72 -24.32 -23.57
C LYS A 245 1.73 -23.21 -23.26
N PRO A 246 0.62 -23.46 -22.55
CA PRO A 246 -0.45 -22.46 -22.43
C PRO A 246 0.10 -21.15 -21.82
N LEU A 247 -0.15 -20.01 -22.46
CA LEU A 247 0.48 -18.75 -22.07
C LEU A 247 -0.49 -17.70 -21.56
N TYR A 248 -1.52 -17.34 -22.35
CA TYR A 248 -2.41 -16.24 -22.04
C TYR A 248 -3.87 -16.73 -21.98
N PRO A 249 -4.50 -16.73 -20.79
CA PRO A 249 -5.92 -17.02 -20.65
C PRO A 249 -6.77 -15.76 -20.85
N LEU A 250 -7.92 -15.92 -21.52
CA LEU A 250 -8.89 -14.86 -21.78
C LEU A 250 -10.30 -15.39 -21.55
N TYR A 251 -11.04 -14.79 -20.63
CA TYR A 251 -12.46 -15.09 -20.47
C TYR A 251 -13.29 -14.40 -21.57
N ASP A 252 -14.19 -15.13 -22.22
CA ASP A 252 -14.99 -14.64 -23.36
C ASP A 252 -16.23 -13.83 -22.99
N GLY A 253 -16.38 -13.46 -21.72
CA GLY A 253 -17.55 -12.77 -21.18
C GLY A 253 -18.77 -13.68 -21.01
N LYS A 254 -18.74 -14.93 -21.47
CA LYS A 254 -19.88 -15.86 -21.48
C LYS A 254 -19.64 -17.09 -20.64
N ASN A 255 -18.85 -18.03 -21.14
CA ASN A 255 -18.76 -19.37 -20.58
C ASN A 255 -17.49 -20.13 -21.00
N SER A 256 -16.48 -19.45 -21.55
CA SER A 256 -15.25 -20.11 -21.96
C SER A 256 -14.02 -19.32 -21.52
N ILE A 257 -12.96 -20.06 -21.19
CA ILE A 257 -11.60 -19.53 -21.12
C ILE A 257 -10.88 -19.92 -22.41
N TRP A 258 -10.48 -18.91 -23.19
CA TRP A 258 -9.62 -19.07 -24.35
C TRP A 258 -8.17 -19.01 -23.92
N ILE A 259 -7.32 -19.85 -24.50
CA ILE A 259 -5.93 -19.98 -24.08
C ILE A 259 -5.03 -20.00 -25.32
N SER A 260 -4.01 -19.16 -25.31
CA SER A 260 -2.97 -19.16 -26.33
C SER A 260 -1.94 -20.26 -26.08
N ASP A 261 -1.29 -20.71 -27.16
CA ASP A 261 -0.28 -21.76 -27.13
C ASP A 261 0.94 -21.35 -27.97
N PRO A 262 2.04 -20.87 -27.34
CA PRO A 262 3.23 -20.47 -28.04
C PRO A 262 4.01 -21.60 -28.71
N SER A 263 3.63 -22.86 -28.43
CA SER A 263 4.29 -24.03 -28.98
C SER A 263 3.65 -24.57 -30.26
N SER A 264 2.48 -24.05 -30.66
CA SER A 264 1.73 -24.55 -31.82
C SER A 264 0.75 -23.51 -32.37
N PRO A 265 0.45 -23.52 -33.69
CA PRO A 265 -0.50 -22.59 -34.29
C PRO A 265 -1.95 -23.02 -34.02
N ARG A 266 -2.37 -22.86 -32.76
CA ARG A 266 -3.74 -23.16 -32.31
C ARG A 266 -4.20 -22.24 -31.19
N LEU A 267 -5.51 -22.19 -31.02
CA LEU A 267 -6.18 -21.68 -29.83
C LEU A 267 -6.84 -22.85 -29.09
N TRP A 268 -6.79 -22.81 -27.77
CA TRP A 268 -7.60 -23.68 -26.92
C TRP A 268 -8.82 -22.92 -26.40
N GLN A 269 -9.93 -23.61 -26.29
CA GLN A 269 -11.14 -23.16 -25.64
C GLN A 269 -11.49 -24.17 -24.55
N PHE A 270 -11.58 -23.70 -23.30
CA PHE A 270 -12.06 -24.49 -22.17
C PHE A 270 -13.49 -24.06 -21.83
N SER A 271 -14.44 -24.99 -21.88
CA SER A 271 -15.83 -24.72 -21.50
C SER A 271 -15.98 -24.74 -19.98
N LEU A 272 -16.56 -23.68 -19.41
CA LEU A 272 -16.84 -23.60 -17.97
C LEU A 272 -18.02 -24.49 -17.54
N ASP A 273 -18.90 -24.89 -18.47
CA ASP A 273 -20.02 -25.81 -18.20
C ASP A 273 -19.60 -27.28 -18.24
N THR A 274 -18.92 -27.70 -19.31
CA THR A 274 -18.55 -29.11 -19.49
C THR A 274 -17.18 -29.46 -18.91
N GLN A 275 -16.34 -28.47 -18.64
CA GLN A 275 -14.93 -28.63 -18.23
C GLN A 275 -14.09 -29.39 -19.27
N GLU A 276 -14.43 -29.23 -20.55
CA GLU A 276 -13.73 -29.88 -21.66
C GLU A 276 -12.97 -28.85 -22.50
N PHE A 277 -11.84 -29.29 -23.06
CA PHE A 277 -11.03 -28.52 -23.99
C PHE A 277 -11.41 -28.83 -25.44
N THR A 278 -11.46 -27.79 -26.25
CA THR A 278 -11.52 -27.86 -27.72
C THR A 278 -10.36 -27.05 -28.30
N SER A 279 -9.72 -27.54 -29.37
CA SER A 279 -8.66 -26.81 -30.07
C SER A 279 -9.07 -26.40 -31.48
N TYR A 280 -8.55 -25.25 -31.91
CA TYR A 280 -8.73 -24.73 -33.26
C TYR A 280 -7.36 -24.39 -33.85
N SER A 281 -6.95 -25.16 -34.86
CA SER A 281 -5.66 -24.95 -35.54
C SER A 281 -5.83 -24.08 -36.79
N PHE A 282 -4.74 -23.42 -37.17
CA PHE A 282 -4.68 -22.60 -38.38
C PHE A 282 -3.30 -22.68 -39.04
N ASP A 283 -3.15 -22.09 -40.22
CA ASP A 283 -1.84 -21.93 -40.85
C ASP A 283 -1.08 -20.75 -40.22
N GLY A 284 -0.26 -21.07 -39.22
CA GLY A 284 0.55 -20.12 -38.46
C GLY A 284 1.82 -20.76 -37.89
N LEU A 285 2.43 -20.10 -36.92
CA LEU A 285 3.46 -20.72 -36.07
C LEU A 285 3.03 -20.82 -34.60
N THR A 286 2.29 -19.84 -34.10
CA THR A 286 2.01 -19.71 -32.67
C THR A 286 0.79 -18.83 -32.39
N THR A 287 0.26 -18.88 -31.17
CA THR A 287 -0.58 -17.81 -30.60
C THR A 287 0.05 -17.31 -29.30
N ILE A 288 0.17 -15.99 -29.11
CA ILE A 288 0.83 -15.41 -27.93
C ILE A 288 -0.17 -14.69 -27.01
N PHE A 289 -0.65 -13.51 -27.39
CA PHE A 289 -1.60 -12.73 -26.60
C PHE A 289 -2.98 -12.74 -27.24
N LEU A 290 -4.02 -12.64 -26.42
CA LEU A 290 -5.42 -12.71 -26.86
C LEU A 290 -6.20 -11.46 -26.44
N THR A 291 -7.17 -11.06 -27.25
CA THR A 291 -8.24 -10.11 -26.88
C THR A 291 -9.55 -10.52 -27.53
N GLN A 292 -10.67 -10.07 -26.97
CA GLN A 292 -11.99 -10.24 -27.58
C GLN A 292 -12.51 -8.90 -28.10
N ASP A 293 -13.07 -8.87 -29.31
CA ASP A 293 -13.75 -7.68 -29.83
C ASP A 293 -15.25 -7.62 -29.45
N ASN A 294 -15.90 -6.52 -29.77
CA ASN A 294 -17.33 -6.31 -29.50
C ASN A 294 -18.28 -7.26 -30.28
N GLN A 295 -17.78 -8.03 -31.26
CA GLN A 295 -18.50 -9.06 -31.98
C GLN A 295 -18.28 -10.46 -31.37
N GLY A 296 -17.41 -10.56 -30.37
CA GLY A 296 -17.04 -11.81 -29.70
C GLY A 296 -15.95 -12.60 -30.42
N LYS A 297 -15.30 -12.04 -31.46
CA LYS A 297 -14.17 -12.69 -32.12
C LYS A 297 -12.97 -12.67 -31.19
N ILE A 298 -12.20 -13.76 -31.18
CA ILE A 298 -11.01 -13.90 -30.34
C ILE A 298 -9.79 -13.61 -31.20
N TRP A 299 -9.24 -12.43 -31.03
CA TRP A 299 -8.06 -11.95 -31.73
C TRP A 299 -6.80 -12.41 -31.02
N PHE A 300 -5.73 -12.66 -31.79
CA PHE A 300 -4.45 -13.11 -31.29
C PHE A 300 -3.26 -12.62 -32.12
N THR A 301 -2.07 -12.66 -31.53
CA THR A 301 -0.80 -12.41 -32.21
C THR A 301 -0.08 -13.72 -32.59
N ASP A 302 0.42 -13.79 -33.83
CA ASP A 302 1.37 -14.80 -34.32
C ASP A 302 2.67 -14.08 -34.70
N THR A 303 3.38 -13.63 -33.65
CA THR A 303 4.53 -12.72 -33.75
C THR A 303 5.64 -13.21 -34.69
N PRO A 304 6.07 -14.50 -34.65
CA PRO A 304 7.10 -15.01 -35.56
C PRO A 304 6.70 -14.99 -37.05
N ARG A 305 5.40 -14.96 -37.37
CA ARG A 305 4.91 -14.76 -38.75
C ARG A 305 4.59 -13.31 -39.09
N ASN A 306 4.87 -12.36 -38.18
CA ASN A 306 4.54 -10.95 -38.36
C ASN A 306 3.06 -10.74 -38.73
N GLN A 307 2.15 -11.43 -38.03
CA GLN A 307 0.73 -11.40 -38.35
C GLN A 307 -0.14 -11.41 -37.08
N ILE A 308 -1.38 -10.97 -37.27
CA ILE A 308 -2.48 -11.15 -36.31
C ILE A 308 -3.48 -12.14 -36.90
N GLY A 309 -4.31 -12.74 -36.05
CA GLY A 309 -5.46 -13.51 -36.51
C GLY A 309 -6.62 -13.36 -35.57
N TYR A 310 -7.79 -13.85 -35.99
CA TYR A 310 -8.93 -13.99 -35.12
C TYR A 310 -9.69 -15.28 -35.41
N PHE A 311 -10.24 -15.85 -34.34
CA PHE A 311 -11.26 -16.89 -34.41
C PHE A 311 -12.65 -16.23 -34.44
N ASP A 312 -13.49 -16.64 -35.39
CA ASP A 312 -14.88 -16.21 -35.48
C ASP A 312 -15.82 -17.32 -34.93
N PRO A 313 -16.45 -17.10 -33.76
CA PRO A 313 -17.32 -18.09 -33.14
C PRO A 313 -18.55 -18.46 -33.99
N SER A 314 -18.96 -17.60 -34.94
CA SER A 314 -20.16 -17.84 -35.75
C SER A 314 -19.98 -18.94 -36.79
N ASN A 315 -18.76 -19.12 -37.29
CA ASN A 315 -18.43 -20.08 -38.34
C ASN A 315 -17.26 -21.01 -37.97
N GLN A 316 -16.66 -20.82 -36.78
CA GLN A 316 -15.54 -21.59 -36.25
C GLN A 316 -14.29 -21.57 -37.14
N GLN A 317 -14.06 -20.49 -37.86
CA GLN A 317 -12.87 -20.31 -38.70
C GLN A 317 -11.89 -19.33 -38.08
N ILE A 318 -10.60 -19.54 -38.40
CA ILE A 318 -9.52 -18.62 -38.08
C ILE A 318 -9.10 -17.91 -39.36
N ILE A 319 -9.05 -16.58 -39.30
CA ILE A 319 -8.57 -15.71 -40.39
C ILE A 319 -7.34 -14.97 -39.90
N THR A 320 -6.30 -14.88 -40.74
CA THR A 320 -5.04 -14.19 -40.43
C THR A 320 -4.81 -12.99 -41.34
N LYS A 321 -4.04 -12.03 -40.84
CA LYS A 321 -3.67 -10.79 -41.53
C LYS A 321 -2.23 -10.43 -41.19
N SER A 322 -1.39 -10.30 -42.21
CA SER A 322 -0.01 -9.84 -42.04
C SER A 322 0.04 -8.37 -41.62
N LEU A 323 0.94 -8.06 -40.69
CA LEU A 323 1.22 -6.71 -40.26
C LEU A 323 2.02 -5.95 -41.34
N PRO A 324 1.90 -4.61 -41.39
CA PRO A 324 2.68 -3.80 -42.31
C PRO A 324 4.18 -3.84 -41.97
N LYS A 325 5.01 -3.53 -42.96
CA LYS A 325 6.44 -3.26 -42.73
C LYS A 325 6.58 -1.84 -42.20
N ILE A 326 6.83 -1.71 -40.90
CA ILE A 326 6.99 -0.43 -40.20
C ILE A 326 8.37 0.17 -40.50
N ASP A 327 9.39 -0.68 -40.63
CA ASP A 327 10.78 -0.28 -40.83
C ASP A 327 11.29 -0.85 -42.16
N PRO A 328 11.97 -0.03 -42.99
CA PRO A 328 12.45 -0.45 -44.30
C PRO A 328 13.67 -1.39 -44.25
N VAL A 329 14.35 -1.49 -43.11
CA VAL A 329 15.59 -2.26 -42.93
C VAL A 329 15.36 -3.51 -42.08
N ILE A 330 14.64 -3.37 -40.97
CA ILE A 330 14.33 -4.49 -40.06
C ILE A 330 12.87 -4.88 -40.29
N ASP A 331 12.70 -5.93 -41.10
CA ASP A 331 11.38 -6.45 -41.50
C ASP A 331 10.56 -7.04 -40.34
N GLU A 332 11.21 -7.47 -39.26
CA GLU A 332 10.57 -8.16 -38.14
C GLU A 332 9.92 -7.17 -37.16
N ASN A 333 8.61 -7.31 -36.96
CA ASN A 333 7.89 -6.66 -35.86
C ASN A 333 7.74 -7.66 -34.71
N ILE A 334 8.10 -7.23 -33.50
CA ILE A 334 7.81 -7.99 -32.27
C ILE A 334 6.52 -7.41 -31.69
N ALA A 335 5.39 -7.91 -32.19
CA ALA A 335 4.09 -7.67 -31.58
C ALA A 335 4.02 -8.40 -30.23
N THR A 336 3.88 -7.64 -29.15
CA THR A 336 3.70 -8.18 -27.80
C THR A 336 2.21 -8.26 -27.52
N PHE A 337 1.61 -7.24 -26.91
CA PHE A 337 0.21 -7.27 -26.50
C PHE A 337 -0.75 -6.85 -27.61
N ILE A 338 -2.00 -7.29 -27.46
CA ILE A 338 -3.12 -6.98 -28.36
C ILE A 338 -4.33 -6.59 -27.53
N GLN A 339 -5.03 -5.53 -27.92
CA GLN A 339 -6.22 -5.01 -27.21
C GLN A 339 -7.27 -4.56 -28.22
N ALA A 340 -8.51 -5.04 -28.09
CA ALA A 340 -9.63 -4.52 -28.85
C ALA A 340 -10.21 -3.28 -28.16
N ASP A 341 -10.64 -2.29 -28.94
CA ASP A 341 -11.41 -1.16 -28.43
C ASP A 341 -12.92 -1.36 -28.59
N PHE A 342 -13.70 -0.43 -28.05
CA PHE A 342 -15.17 -0.49 -28.10
C PHE A 342 -15.75 -0.38 -29.51
N ASP A 343 -15.00 0.19 -30.46
CA ASP A 343 -15.39 0.31 -31.87
C ASP A 343 -14.98 -0.92 -32.69
N GLY A 344 -14.25 -1.87 -32.10
CA GLY A 344 -13.76 -3.09 -32.76
C GLY A 344 -12.44 -2.90 -33.51
N ASN A 345 -11.72 -1.79 -33.30
CA ASN A 345 -10.34 -1.66 -33.76
C ASN A 345 -9.42 -2.47 -32.86
N ILE A 346 -8.30 -2.92 -33.42
CA ILE A 346 -7.34 -3.79 -32.76
C ILE A 346 -6.02 -3.05 -32.58
N TRP A 347 -5.61 -2.86 -31.35
CA TRP A 347 -4.42 -2.14 -30.95
C TRP A 347 -3.31 -3.12 -30.59
N LEU A 348 -2.09 -2.88 -31.09
CA LEU A 348 -0.94 -3.76 -30.93
C LEU A 348 0.28 -2.99 -30.48
N ALA A 349 0.96 -3.46 -29.44
CA ALA A 349 2.25 -2.92 -29.05
C ALA A 349 3.36 -3.60 -29.87
N ILE A 350 4.14 -2.81 -30.62
CA ILE A 350 5.30 -3.28 -31.38
C ILE A 350 6.56 -2.85 -30.65
N ILE A 351 6.99 -3.69 -29.71
CA ILE A 351 7.98 -3.34 -28.69
C ILE A 351 9.31 -2.90 -29.29
N ASN A 352 9.77 -3.57 -30.35
CA ASN A 352 11.08 -3.32 -30.97
C ASN A 352 11.10 -2.09 -31.90
N LYS A 353 9.97 -1.40 -32.04
CA LYS A 353 9.81 -0.24 -32.93
C LYS A 353 9.37 1.02 -32.22
N ASP A 354 9.09 0.96 -30.91
CA ASP A 354 8.50 2.08 -30.16
C ASP A 354 7.20 2.59 -30.81
N VAL A 355 6.36 1.65 -31.28
CA VAL A 355 5.13 1.94 -32.01
C VAL A 355 3.97 1.16 -31.42
N ILE A 356 2.82 1.80 -31.32
CA ILE A 356 1.52 1.13 -31.20
C ILE A 356 0.84 1.18 -32.57
N LEU A 357 0.43 0.01 -33.08
CA LEU A 357 -0.36 -0.10 -34.31
C LEU A 357 -1.84 -0.15 -33.97
N LYS A 358 -2.65 0.60 -34.71
CA LYS A 358 -4.11 0.47 -34.71
C LYS A 358 -4.56 -0.15 -36.03
N TYR A 359 -5.10 -1.36 -35.98
CA TYR A 359 -5.74 -2.02 -37.10
C TYR A 359 -7.24 -1.75 -37.08
N GLN A 360 -7.80 -1.38 -38.23
CA GLN A 360 -9.21 -1.10 -38.41
C GLN A 360 -9.81 -2.16 -39.34
N PRO A 361 -10.42 -3.24 -38.80
CA PRO A 361 -10.89 -4.36 -39.61
C PRO A 361 -11.92 -3.97 -40.69
N GLU A 362 -12.74 -2.96 -40.44
CA GLU A 362 -13.75 -2.48 -41.40
C GLU A 362 -13.12 -1.91 -42.68
N PHE A 363 -12.01 -1.20 -42.55
CA PHE A 363 -11.33 -0.54 -43.67
C PHE A 363 -10.13 -1.36 -44.18
N ASP A 364 -9.74 -2.41 -43.45
CA ASP A 364 -8.53 -3.19 -43.68
C ASP A 364 -7.25 -2.34 -43.71
N THR A 365 -7.19 -1.33 -42.83
CA THR A 365 -6.08 -0.38 -42.74
C THR A 365 -5.35 -0.46 -41.40
N PHE A 366 -4.05 -0.16 -41.44
CA PHE A 366 -3.22 0.01 -40.25
C PHE A 366 -2.81 1.48 -40.13
N GLU A 367 -2.89 2.00 -38.91
CA GLU A 367 -2.36 3.29 -38.53
C GLU A 367 -1.20 3.11 -37.54
N GLU A 368 -0.10 3.83 -37.78
CA GLU A 368 1.09 3.80 -36.92
C GLU A 368 1.07 4.97 -35.94
N ILE A 369 1.17 4.67 -34.65
CA ILE A 369 1.23 5.67 -33.58
C ILE A 369 2.60 5.54 -32.92
N LYS A 370 3.47 6.51 -33.18
CA LYS A 370 4.85 6.52 -32.70
C LYS A 370 4.89 7.04 -31.27
N MET A 371 5.60 6.32 -30.40
CA MET A 371 5.79 6.79 -29.03
C MET A 371 6.61 8.09 -29.02
N PRO A 372 6.32 9.05 -28.12
CA PRO A 372 7.03 10.32 -28.05
C PRO A 372 8.53 10.15 -27.79
N GLN A 373 8.88 9.16 -26.96
CA GLN A 373 10.25 8.83 -26.62
C GLN A 373 10.73 7.58 -27.38
N ARG A 374 11.99 7.60 -27.80
CA ARG A 374 12.69 6.42 -28.32
C ARG A 374 13.05 5.48 -27.19
N GLU A 375 13.18 4.19 -27.51
CA GLU A 375 13.50 3.14 -26.54
C GLU A 375 12.47 3.10 -25.40
N SER A 376 11.20 3.35 -25.72
CA SER A 376 10.08 3.26 -24.78
C SER A 376 9.72 1.80 -24.50
N LEU A 377 9.85 0.93 -25.52
CA LEU A 377 9.43 -0.48 -25.47
C LEU A 377 7.97 -0.60 -24.99
N PRO A 378 6.97 -0.14 -25.79
CA PRO A 378 5.58 -0.30 -25.44
C PRO A 378 5.27 -1.79 -25.26
N PHE A 379 4.62 -2.14 -24.15
CA PHE A 379 4.40 -3.53 -23.78
C PHE A 379 2.91 -3.83 -23.59
N ALA A 380 2.37 -3.68 -22.39
CA ALA A 380 1.00 -4.04 -22.08
C ALA A 380 0.02 -2.98 -22.60
N LEU A 381 -1.21 -3.41 -22.88
CA LEU A 381 -2.31 -2.57 -23.31
C LEU A 381 -3.57 -2.87 -22.46
N THR A 382 -4.38 -1.86 -22.18
CA THR A 382 -5.77 -2.01 -21.70
C THR A 382 -6.60 -0.83 -22.18
N ILE A 383 -7.92 -0.90 -21.97
CA ILE A 383 -8.85 0.19 -22.27
C ILE A 383 -9.52 0.68 -20.98
N ASP A 384 -9.69 1.99 -20.85
CA ASP A 384 -10.51 2.58 -19.76
C ASP A 384 -11.97 2.75 -20.17
N ASP A 385 -12.83 3.12 -19.22
CA ASP A 385 -14.27 3.34 -19.45
C ASP A 385 -14.57 4.49 -20.43
N GLU A 386 -13.62 5.38 -20.68
CA GLU A 386 -13.73 6.46 -21.67
C GLU A 386 -13.27 6.02 -23.08
N GLY A 387 -12.76 4.80 -23.21
CA GLY A 387 -12.25 4.21 -24.43
C GLY A 387 -10.79 4.57 -24.76
N LYS A 388 -10.06 5.20 -23.84
CA LYS A 388 -8.63 5.49 -24.04
C LYS A 388 -7.83 4.21 -23.92
N ILE A 389 -6.83 4.06 -24.78
CA ILE A 389 -5.95 2.89 -24.79
C ILE A 389 -4.74 3.20 -23.92
N TRP A 390 -4.71 2.58 -22.74
CA TRP A 390 -3.60 2.69 -21.81
C TRP A 390 -2.51 1.69 -22.15
N PHE A 391 -1.26 2.11 -21.97
CA PHE A 391 -0.09 1.32 -22.29
C PHE A 391 1.02 1.47 -21.24
N THR A 392 1.91 0.49 -21.16
CA THR A 392 3.16 0.60 -20.40
C THR A 392 4.36 0.78 -21.34
N GLU A 393 5.38 1.48 -20.87
CA GLU A 393 6.68 1.59 -21.51
C GLU A 393 7.72 0.85 -20.64
N SER A 394 8.06 -0.39 -21.00
CA SER A 394 8.82 -1.27 -20.11
C SER A 394 10.26 -0.83 -19.87
N ALA A 395 10.87 -0.10 -20.81
CA ALA A 395 12.24 0.39 -20.67
C ALA A 395 12.32 1.75 -19.96
N SER A 396 11.40 2.67 -20.28
CA SER A 396 11.40 4.01 -19.69
C SER A 396 10.74 4.04 -18.30
N GLY A 397 9.95 3.01 -17.95
CA GLY A 397 9.29 2.88 -16.66
C GLY A 397 8.08 3.79 -16.50
N LYS A 398 7.38 4.07 -17.62
CA LYS A 398 6.19 4.92 -17.65
C LYS A 398 4.92 4.11 -17.92
N ILE A 399 3.80 4.77 -17.66
CA ILE A 399 2.49 4.44 -18.23
C ILE A 399 2.02 5.61 -19.08
N GLY A 400 1.11 5.36 -20.01
CA GLY A 400 0.46 6.41 -20.77
C GLY A 400 -0.87 5.97 -21.32
N PHE A 401 -1.58 6.89 -21.95
CA PHE A 401 -2.76 6.55 -22.74
C PHE A 401 -2.75 7.26 -24.08
N ILE A 402 -3.45 6.65 -25.04
CA ILE A 402 -3.76 7.19 -26.35
C ILE A 402 -5.26 7.51 -26.40
N ASN A 403 -5.60 8.74 -26.77
CA ASN A 403 -6.98 9.08 -27.10
C ASN A 403 -7.31 8.57 -28.52
N PRO A 404 -8.21 7.59 -28.70
CA PRO A 404 -8.44 6.95 -29.99
C PRO A 404 -9.03 7.87 -31.06
N LYS A 405 -9.53 9.07 -30.69
CA LYS A 405 -10.15 10.04 -31.61
C LYS A 405 -9.14 10.87 -32.38
N ASN A 406 -7.98 11.14 -31.79
CA ASN A 406 -6.96 12.03 -32.37
C ASN A 406 -5.53 11.51 -32.20
N ASN A 407 -5.36 10.35 -31.55
CA ASN A 407 -4.08 9.71 -31.25
C ASN A 407 -3.14 10.57 -30.40
N ASP A 408 -3.69 11.51 -29.62
CA ASP A 408 -2.90 12.26 -28.63
C ASP A 408 -2.43 11.32 -27.51
N ILE A 409 -1.17 11.46 -27.13
CA ILE A 409 -0.50 10.64 -26.12
C ILE A 409 -0.28 11.48 -24.86
N SER A 410 -0.64 10.92 -23.71
CA SER A 410 -0.29 11.44 -22.38
C SER A 410 0.48 10.38 -21.61
N GLU A 411 1.58 10.78 -20.94
CA GLU A 411 2.47 9.87 -20.21
C GLU A 411 2.60 10.30 -18.75
N PHE A 412 2.71 9.32 -17.86
CA PHE A 412 2.86 9.51 -16.41
C PHE A 412 3.97 8.62 -15.88
N MET A 413 4.69 9.12 -14.89
CA MET A 413 5.78 8.38 -14.25
C MET A 413 5.93 8.82 -12.79
N PRO A 414 6.16 7.88 -11.85
CA PRO A 414 6.56 8.22 -10.50
C PRO A 414 7.99 8.80 -10.44
N GLU A 415 8.38 9.39 -9.30
CA GLU A 415 9.76 9.91 -9.12
C GLU A 415 10.83 8.86 -9.38
N LYS A 416 10.58 7.63 -8.92
CA LYS A 416 11.36 6.45 -9.28
C LYS A 416 10.59 5.72 -10.39
N PRO A 417 11.14 5.61 -11.62
CA PRO A 417 10.48 4.93 -12.72
C PRO A 417 10.05 3.51 -12.34
N LEU A 418 8.94 3.06 -12.92
CA LEU A 418 8.44 1.70 -12.78
C LEU A 418 9.48 0.73 -13.37
N ALA A 419 9.74 -0.38 -12.69
CA ALA A 419 10.74 -1.34 -13.14
C ALA A 419 10.08 -2.50 -13.91
N SER A 420 10.21 -2.47 -15.23
CA SER A 420 9.58 -3.43 -16.17
C SER A 420 8.06 -3.56 -15.92
N PRO A 421 7.26 -2.50 -16.12
CA PRO A 421 5.81 -2.61 -16.05
C PRO A 421 5.25 -3.46 -17.21
N GLU A 422 4.73 -4.65 -16.90
CA GLU A 422 4.42 -5.69 -17.90
C GLU A 422 2.94 -6.11 -17.94
N ALA A 423 2.12 -5.65 -16.99
CA ALA A 423 0.67 -5.77 -17.06
C ALA A 423 0.00 -4.54 -16.45
N LEU A 424 -1.20 -4.22 -16.94
CA LEU A 424 -2.00 -3.11 -16.46
C LEU A 424 -3.50 -3.46 -16.54
N ILE A 425 -4.28 -3.14 -15.50
CA ILE A 425 -5.73 -3.39 -15.43
C ILE A 425 -6.42 -2.32 -14.57
N PHE A 426 -7.64 -1.93 -14.91
CA PHE A 426 -8.44 -1.00 -14.10
C PHE A 426 -9.24 -1.75 -13.04
N ASP A 427 -9.30 -1.19 -11.83
CA ASP A 427 -10.30 -1.57 -10.83
C ASP A 427 -11.64 -0.84 -11.08
N ASP A 428 -12.69 -1.26 -10.38
CA ASP A 428 -14.04 -0.68 -10.47
C ASP A 428 -14.11 0.78 -10.01
N GLU A 429 -13.07 1.29 -9.34
CA GLU A 429 -12.94 2.69 -8.91
C GLU A 429 -12.20 3.56 -9.94
N GLY A 430 -11.76 2.97 -11.07
CA GLY A 430 -11.01 3.65 -12.12
C GLY A 430 -9.54 3.88 -11.79
N ASN A 431 -8.98 3.20 -10.78
CA ASN A 431 -7.54 3.18 -10.57
C ASN A 431 -6.89 2.12 -11.46
N LEU A 432 -5.72 2.47 -12.00
CA LEU A 432 -4.92 1.54 -12.81
C LEU A 432 -3.96 0.79 -11.89
N TRP A 433 -4.01 -0.54 -11.94
CA TRP A 433 -3.07 -1.43 -11.26
C TRP A 433 -2.04 -1.93 -12.24
N ILE A 434 -0.77 -1.90 -11.85
CA ILE A 434 0.39 -2.24 -12.69
C ILE A 434 1.23 -3.29 -11.98
N ALA A 435 1.59 -4.37 -12.66
CA ALA A 435 2.63 -5.29 -12.18
C ALA A 435 4.01 -4.86 -12.69
N GLU A 436 4.94 -4.64 -11.76
CA GLU A 436 6.34 -4.38 -12.03
C GLU A 436 7.13 -5.69 -11.92
N HIS A 437 7.61 -6.19 -13.06
CA HIS A 437 8.29 -7.48 -13.17
C HIS A 437 9.61 -7.51 -12.41
N THR A 438 10.59 -6.73 -12.86
CA THR A 438 11.90 -6.61 -12.18
C THR A 438 11.83 -5.70 -10.96
N GLY A 439 10.75 -4.93 -10.82
CA GLY A 439 10.47 -4.11 -9.64
C GLY A 439 9.96 -4.88 -8.43
N THR A 440 9.53 -6.14 -8.62
CA THR A 440 8.97 -7.01 -7.59
C THR A 440 7.88 -6.31 -6.80
N ALA A 441 6.94 -5.69 -7.52
CA ALA A 441 5.91 -4.85 -6.94
C ALA A 441 4.63 -4.87 -7.77
N VAL A 442 3.55 -4.48 -7.11
CA VAL A 442 2.33 -4.02 -7.77
C VAL A 442 2.15 -2.55 -7.41
N THR A 443 1.88 -1.71 -8.41
CA THR A 443 1.72 -0.27 -8.24
C THR A 443 0.30 0.14 -8.62
N LYS A 444 -0.38 0.86 -7.72
CA LYS A 444 -1.65 1.55 -7.98
C LYS A 444 -1.35 2.93 -8.52
N PHE A 445 -1.97 3.30 -9.63
CA PHE A 445 -1.99 4.65 -10.16
C PHE A 445 -3.42 5.19 -10.11
N ASN A 446 -3.60 6.35 -9.50
CA ASN A 446 -4.88 7.05 -9.49
C ASN A 446 -4.87 8.13 -10.60
N PRO A 447 -5.65 7.98 -11.69
CA PRO A 447 -5.61 8.92 -12.82
C PRO A 447 -6.14 10.33 -12.50
N ILE A 448 -6.94 10.49 -11.44
CA ILE A 448 -7.53 11.78 -11.04
C ILE A 448 -6.52 12.62 -10.26
N LEU A 449 -5.80 11.98 -9.33
CA LEU A 449 -4.81 12.61 -8.47
C LEU A 449 -3.40 12.57 -9.06
N GLU A 450 -3.19 11.78 -10.12
CA GLU A 450 -1.88 11.48 -10.73
C GLU A 450 -0.86 10.97 -9.70
N THR A 451 -1.32 10.13 -8.77
CA THR A 451 -0.48 9.58 -7.69
C THR A 451 -0.21 8.10 -7.88
N PHE A 452 0.97 7.67 -7.44
CA PHE A 452 1.43 6.28 -7.48
C PHE A 452 1.60 5.76 -6.05
N GLU A 453 0.99 4.62 -5.74
CA GLU A 453 1.22 3.85 -4.52
C GLU A 453 1.86 2.51 -4.90
N ARG A 454 3.08 2.26 -4.43
CA ARG A 454 3.86 1.07 -4.77
C ARG A 454 3.82 0.06 -3.62
N ILE A 455 3.41 -1.16 -3.91
CA ILE A 455 3.28 -2.27 -2.96
C ILE A 455 4.30 -3.35 -3.34
N LEU A 456 5.29 -3.57 -2.48
CA LEU A 456 6.26 -4.65 -2.68
C LEU A 456 5.62 -6.01 -2.44
N VAL A 457 5.93 -6.98 -3.29
CA VAL A 457 5.63 -8.38 -2.97
C VAL A 457 6.67 -8.91 -1.95
N PRO A 458 6.31 -9.88 -1.08
CA PRO A 458 7.20 -10.38 -0.04
C PRO A 458 8.51 -10.97 -0.56
N ASP A 459 8.45 -11.73 -1.65
CA ASP A 459 9.60 -12.43 -2.21
C ASP A 459 10.26 -11.61 -3.35
N GLN A 460 11.54 -11.29 -3.19
CA GLN A 460 12.30 -10.49 -4.17
C GLN A 460 12.68 -11.27 -5.43
N GLU A 461 12.52 -12.60 -5.43
CA GLU A 461 12.73 -13.41 -6.63
C GLU A 461 11.41 -13.68 -7.37
N ALA A 462 10.28 -13.13 -6.90
CA ALA A 462 8.94 -13.46 -7.39
C ALA A 462 8.70 -13.21 -8.88
N LEU A 463 9.24 -12.11 -9.40
CA LEU A 463 8.95 -11.59 -10.74
C LEU A 463 7.44 -11.55 -11.07
N PRO A 464 6.64 -10.67 -10.41
CA PRO A 464 5.23 -10.45 -10.72
C PRO A 464 5.00 -10.17 -12.20
N TYR A 465 3.97 -10.74 -12.82
CA TYR A 465 3.74 -10.56 -14.26
C TYR A 465 2.32 -10.12 -14.59
N GLY A 466 1.39 -11.04 -14.82
CA GLY A 466 -0.03 -10.74 -15.03
C GLY A 466 -0.73 -10.31 -13.75
N ILE A 467 -1.93 -9.75 -13.91
CA ILE A 467 -2.80 -9.33 -12.81
C ILE A 467 -4.26 -9.58 -13.15
N SER A 468 -5.06 -9.92 -12.16
CA SER A 468 -6.51 -10.10 -12.29
C SER A 468 -7.21 -9.84 -10.95
N PHE A 469 -8.52 -9.60 -10.95
CA PHE A 469 -9.29 -9.38 -9.73
C PHE A 469 -10.22 -10.55 -9.43
N ASP A 470 -10.40 -10.90 -8.16
CA ASP A 470 -11.49 -11.78 -7.76
C ASP A 470 -12.80 -11.01 -7.52
N ARG A 471 -13.86 -11.76 -7.17
CA ARG A 471 -15.20 -11.23 -6.84
C ARG A 471 -15.24 -10.21 -5.69
N TYR A 472 -14.16 -10.08 -4.92
CA TYR A 472 -14.04 -9.19 -3.77
C TYR A 472 -13.10 -8.01 -4.03
N GLY A 473 -12.61 -7.85 -5.27
CA GLY A 473 -11.64 -6.83 -5.62
C GLY A 473 -10.22 -7.11 -5.12
N ASN A 474 -9.92 -8.33 -4.68
CA ASN A 474 -8.54 -8.70 -4.37
C ASN A 474 -7.76 -8.93 -5.66
N ILE A 475 -6.49 -8.56 -5.66
CA ILE A 475 -5.61 -8.61 -6.82
C ILE A 475 -4.79 -9.89 -6.77
N TRP A 476 -4.89 -10.70 -7.81
CA TRP A 476 -4.16 -11.96 -7.96
C TRP A 476 -3.05 -11.81 -8.99
N ILE A 477 -1.83 -12.14 -8.57
CA ILE A 477 -0.60 -11.77 -9.26
C ILE A 477 0.31 -13.02 -9.38
N PRO A 478 0.36 -13.67 -10.55
CA PRO A 478 1.26 -14.81 -10.77
C PRO A 478 2.74 -14.42 -10.63
N GLN A 479 3.52 -15.26 -9.96
CA GLN A 479 4.95 -15.07 -9.65
C GLN A 479 5.75 -16.26 -10.21
N HIS A 480 6.05 -16.21 -11.51
CA HIS A 480 6.52 -17.37 -12.30
C HIS A 480 7.90 -17.91 -11.90
N ALA A 481 8.73 -17.14 -11.19
CA ALA A 481 10.06 -17.57 -10.80
C ALA A 481 10.08 -18.39 -9.49
N ILE A 482 9.02 -18.34 -8.69
CA ILE A 482 8.95 -18.98 -7.37
C ILE A 482 7.77 -19.96 -7.21
N ASP A 483 7.02 -20.24 -8.29
CA ASP A 483 5.85 -21.12 -8.30
C ASP A 483 4.77 -20.72 -7.28
N LYS A 484 4.49 -19.42 -7.18
CA LYS A 484 3.44 -18.88 -6.30
C LYS A 484 2.51 -17.93 -7.06
N ILE A 485 1.37 -17.66 -6.44
CA ILE A 485 0.52 -16.52 -6.78
C ILE A 485 0.33 -15.66 -5.53
N ALA A 486 0.56 -14.36 -5.67
CA ALA A 486 0.26 -13.41 -4.61
C ALA A 486 -1.21 -12.96 -4.69
N ALA A 487 -1.85 -12.81 -3.55
CA ALA A 487 -3.16 -12.20 -3.40
C ALA A 487 -3.02 -10.95 -2.54
N TYR A 488 -3.40 -9.79 -3.08
CA TYR A 488 -3.36 -8.50 -2.39
C TYR A 488 -4.77 -7.96 -2.18
N ASP A 489 -5.07 -7.55 -0.95
CA ASP A 489 -6.30 -6.88 -0.57
C ASP A 489 -6.00 -5.38 -0.43
N PRO A 490 -6.48 -4.54 -1.39
CA PRO A 490 -6.21 -3.11 -1.37
C PRO A 490 -6.90 -2.35 -0.23
N ASP A 491 -8.01 -2.87 0.30
CA ASP A 491 -8.80 -2.22 1.35
C ASP A 491 -8.13 -2.42 2.72
N ASN A 492 -7.71 -3.66 2.99
CA ASN A 492 -7.04 -4.02 4.24
C ASN A 492 -5.52 -3.90 4.18
N LYS A 493 -4.96 -3.53 3.02
CA LYS A 493 -3.53 -3.43 2.74
C LYS A 493 -2.74 -4.68 3.17
N ASN A 494 -3.30 -5.85 2.89
CA ASN A 494 -2.71 -7.14 3.25
C ASN A 494 -2.34 -7.94 2.00
N LEU A 495 -1.21 -8.64 2.03
CA LEU A 495 -0.73 -9.47 0.93
C LEU A 495 -0.33 -10.84 1.46
N ILE A 496 -0.82 -11.90 0.82
CA ILE A 496 -0.41 -13.27 1.07
C ILE A 496 0.12 -13.92 -0.21
N GLU A 497 1.05 -14.86 -0.09
CA GLU A 497 1.51 -15.68 -1.21
C GLU A 497 1.01 -17.12 -1.04
N ILE A 498 0.48 -17.69 -2.11
CA ILE A 498 -0.10 -19.02 -2.13
C ILE A 498 0.73 -19.89 -3.09
N PRO A 499 1.23 -21.05 -2.65
CA PRO A 499 2.02 -21.93 -3.51
C PRO A 499 1.13 -22.57 -4.59
N ILE A 500 1.65 -22.63 -5.81
CA ILE A 500 1.07 -23.41 -6.90
C ILE A 500 1.48 -24.88 -6.68
N PRO A 501 0.56 -25.86 -6.73
CA PRO A 501 0.89 -27.26 -6.45
C PRO A 501 1.91 -27.85 -7.42
N THR A 502 1.86 -27.42 -8.68
CA THR A 502 2.80 -27.82 -9.72
C THR A 502 4.13 -27.10 -9.60
N ALA A 503 5.20 -27.86 -9.39
CA ALA A 503 6.55 -27.33 -9.40
C ALA A 503 6.96 -26.88 -10.81
N THR A 504 7.75 -25.81 -10.88
CA THR A 504 8.18 -25.17 -12.13
C THR A 504 7.02 -24.79 -13.05
N SER A 505 5.86 -24.42 -12.49
CA SER A 505 4.63 -24.12 -13.23
C SER A 505 4.81 -23.02 -14.28
N PHE A 506 5.67 -22.04 -13.98
CA PHE A 506 5.92 -20.85 -14.79
C PHE A 506 4.63 -20.09 -15.15
N ALA A 507 3.78 -19.88 -14.14
CA ALA A 507 2.52 -19.15 -14.29
C ALA A 507 2.75 -17.64 -14.41
N GLN A 508 2.41 -17.07 -15.57
CA GLN A 508 2.64 -15.65 -15.87
C GLN A 508 1.36 -14.84 -15.96
N PHE A 509 0.32 -15.34 -16.65
CA PHE A 509 -0.90 -14.58 -16.90
C PHE A 509 -2.13 -15.23 -16.26
N SER A 510 -3.07 -14.38 -15.92
CA SER A 510 -4.34 -14.73 -15.28
C SER A 510 -5.48 -13.90 -15.87
N THR A 511 -6.70 -14.40 -15.74
CA THR A 511 -7.95 -13.73 -16.08
C THR A 511 -9.02 -14.08 -15.05
N SER A 512 -10.16 -13.40 -15.09
CA SER A 512 -11.28 -13.65 -14.18
C SER A 512 -12.56 -13.92 -14.94
N ASP A 513 -13.35 -14.88 -14.45
CA ASP A 513 -14.67 -15.17 -15.01
C ASP A 513 -15.76 -14.24 -14.42
N ASN A 514 -16.98 -14.34 -14.94
CA ASN A 514 -18.14 -13.56 -14.47
C ASN A 514 -18.60 -13.90 -13.04
N LYS A 515 -18.09 -14.97 -12.44
CA LYS A 515 -18.33 -15.32 -11.03
C LYS A 515 -17.21 -14.79 -10.14
N GLY A 516 -16.20 -14.14 -10.72
CA GLY A 516 -15.00 -13.63 -10.07
C GLY A 516 -14.09 -14.75 -9.54
N ASN A 517 -14.10 -15.93 -10.18
CA ASN A 517 -13.02 -16.89 -9.99
C ASN A 517 -11.84 -16.50 -10.87
N VAL A 518 -10.63 -16.64 -10.32
CA VAL A 518 -9.39 -16.34 -11.03
C VAL A 518 -8.88 -17.59 -11.72
N TRP A 519 -8.52 -17.46 -12.99
CA TRP A 519 -7.99 -18.51 -13.85
C TRP A 519 -6.59 -18.11 -14.30
N PHE A 520 -5.64 -19.04 -14.25
CA PHE A 520 -4.29 -18.84 -14.74
C PHE A 520 -3.80 -20.08 -15.47
N VAL A 521 -2.71 -19.96 -16.23
CA VAL A 521 -2.13 -21.08 -16.95
C VAL A 521 -0.74 -21.41 -16.44
N GLU A 522 -0.43 -22.70 -16.41
CA GLU A 522 0.88 -23.22 -16.04
C GLU A 522 1.60 -23.62 -17.31
N GLN A 523 2.41 -22.70 -17.83
CA GLN A 523 3.03 -22.86 -19.15
C GLN A 523 3.90 -24.12 -19.25
N GLN A 524 4.65 -24.45 -18.19
CA GLN A 524 5.46 -25.68 -18.17
C GLN A 524 4.68 -26.89 -17.66
N GLY A 525 3.61 -26.65 -16.89
CA GLY A 525 2.74 -27.69 -16.33
C GLY A 525 1.74 -28.28 -17.32
N ASN A 526 1.55 -27.67 -18.50
CA ASN A 526 0.53 -28.08 -19.48
C ASN A 526 -0.90 -28.05 -18.89
N LYS A 527 -1.19 -27.04 -18.07
CA LYS A 527 -2.45 -26.94 -17.32
C LYS A 527 -3.10 -25.56 -17.41
N LEU A 528 -4.42 -25.56 -17.36
CA LEU A 528 -5.23 -24.43 -16.93
C LEU A 528 -5.54 -24.65 -15.45
N ALA A 529 -5.43 -23.62 -14.62
CA ALA A 529 -5.73 -23.69 -13.20
C ALA A 529 -6.77 -22.64 -12.80
N MET A 530 -7.65 -23.01 -11.87
CA MET A 530 -8.65 -22.12 -11.27
C MET A 530 -8.38 -21.97 -9.78
N ILE A 531 -8.46 -20.75 -9.29
CA ILE A 531 -8.38 -20.42 -7.88
C ILE A 531 -9.79 -20.38 -7.32
N LYS A 532 -10.09 -21.37 -6.49
CA LYS A 532 -11.35 -21.44 -5.74
C LYS A 532 -11.14 -20.87 -4.34
N THR A 533 -11.81 -19.75 -4.06
CA THR A 533 -11.87 -19.16 -2.72
C THR A 533 -13.15 -19.56 -2.00
N THR A 534 -13.01 -20.04 -0.76
CA THR A 534 -14.15 -20.34 0.13
C THR A 534 -13.95 -19.58 1.43
N GLU A 535 -14.93 -18.77 1.80
CA GLU A 535 -14.93 -18.06 3.07
C GLU A 535 -15.12 -19.03 4.25
N ILE A 536 -14.27 -18.88 5.26
CA ILE A 536 -14.39 -19.59 6.54
C ILE A 536 -15.18 -18.68 7.49
N PRO A 537 -16.37 -19.09 7.97
CA PRO A 537 -17.14 -18.28 8.90
C PRO A 537 -16.35 -18.03 10.19
N LEU A 538 -16.16 -16.76 10.56
CA LEU A 538 -15.52 -16.41 11.81
C LEU A 538 -16.44 -16.78 12.99
N THR A 539 -15.89 -17.54 13.94
CA THR A 539 -16.52 -17.74 15.26
C THR A 539 -15.90 -16.73 16.23
N THR A 540 -16.73 -16.02 17.01
CA THR A 540 -16.42 -14.85 17.87
C THR A 540 -15.30 -15.03 18.91
N SER A 541 -14.68 -16.20 19.04
CA SER A 541 -13.67 -16.50 20.07
C SER A 541 -12.25 -16.01 19.76
N GLN A 542 -12.00 -15.29 18.66
CA GLN A 542 -10.65 -14.93 18.19
C GLN A 542 -10.33 -13.41 18.14
N ILE A 543 -11.16 -12.53 18.71
CA ILE A 543 -10.86 -11.10 18.77
C ILE A 543 -10.03 -10.81 20.03
N PRO A 544 -8.77 -10.35 19.95
CA PRO A 544 -8.04 -9.86 21.12
C PRO A 544 -8.64 -8.51 21.56
N GLU A 545 -9.05 -8.41 22.83
CA GLU A 545 -9.53 -7.15 23.41
C GLU A 545 -8.42 -6.07 23.39
N ALA A 546 -8.68 -4.95 22.72
CA ALA A 546 -7.86 -3.75 22.80
C ALA A 546 -8.18 -3.01 24.12
N ASN A 547 -7.38 -3.26 25.16
CA ASN A 547 -7.42 -2.44 26.37
C ASN A 547 -6.66 -1.13 26.12
N ASP A 548 -7.39 -0.03 25.97
CA ASP A 548 -6.81 1.31 25.78
C ASP A 548 -6.81 2.07 27.11
N PHE A 549 -5.62 2.30 27.67
CA PHE A 549 -5.40 3.25 28.77
C PHE A 549 -4.41 4.32 28.29
N GLN A 550 -4.91 5.43 27.77
CA GLN A 550 -4.09 6.58 27.36
C GLN A 550 -4.04 7.65 28.46
N LEU A 551 -2.83 7.93 28.95
CA LEU A 551 -2.53 9.06 29.84
C LEU A 551 -2.18 10.28 28.96
N LYS A 552 -2.90 11.39 29.09
CA LYS A 552 -2.70 12.59 28.23
C LYS A 552 -1.38 13.30 28.54
N TYR A 553 -0.40 13.04 27.67
CA TYR A 553 0.95 13.61 27.56
C TYR A 553 1.10 15.13 27.85
N THR A 554 0.06 15.92 27.60
CA THR A 554 0.07 17.39 27.79
C THR A 554 0.17 17.81 29.26
N GLU A 555 -0.24 16.97 30.21
CA GLU A 555 -0.30 17.31 31.65
C GLU A 555 1.07 17.21 32.35
N ILE A 556 2.03 16.48 31.77
CA ILE A 556 3.37 16.27 32.35
C ILE A 556 4.45 17.08 31.63
N ALA A 557 4.33 17.26 30.31
CA ALA A 557 5.35 17.89 29.48
C ALA A 557 5.50 19.41 29.71
N SER A 558 4.38 20.10 29.93
CA SER A 558 4.33 21.57 30.03
C SER A 558 5.06 22.13 31.28
N PRO A 559 4.97 21.54 32.49
CA PRO A 559 5.77 21.94 33.65
C PRO A 559 7.29 21.73 33.46
N LEU A 560 7.70 20.67 32.78
CA LEU A 560 9.11 20.29 32.62
C LEU A 560 9.85 21.23 31.65
N ILE A 561 9.21 21.61 30.53
CA ILE A 561 9.76 22.57 29.57
C ILE A 561 9.94 23.95 30.23
N ALA A 562 8.96 24.40 31.03
CA ALA A 562 9.05 25.65 31.77
C ALA A 562 10.21 25.66 32.77
N MET A 563 10.43 24.56 33.51
CA MET A 563 11.60 24.41 34.38
C MET A 563 12.93 24.46 33.62
N GLY A 564 13.00 23.82 32.44
CA GLY A 564 14.21 23.83 31.61
C GLY A 564 14.60 25.22 31.10
N ILE A 565 13.61 26.03 30.71
CA ILE A 565 13.83 27.42 30.28
C ILE A 565 14.33 28.27 31.45
N ILE A 566 13.67 28.19 32.62
CA ILE A 566 14.05 28.94 33.82
C ILE A 566 15.48 28.62 34.26
N ALA A 567 15.85 27.34 34.29
CA ALA A 567 17.20 26.91 34.66
C ALA A 567 18.25 27.48 33.68
N THR A 568 17.98 27.40 32.37
CA THR A 568 18.88 27.90 31.33
C THR A 568 19.13 29.41 31.44
N SER A 569 18.06 30.19 31.68
CA SER A 569 18.15 31.63 31.90
C SER A 569 18.99 31.99 33.14
N LEU A 570 18.81 31.27 34.25
CA LEU A 570 19.60 31.49 35.49
C LEU A 570 21.09 31.19 35.30
N PHE A 571 21.43 30.13 34.58
CA PHE A 571 22.83 29.79 34.28
C PHE A 571 23.50 30.81 33.34
N PHE A 572 22.76 31.34 32.36
CA PHE A 572 23.26 32.38 31.47
C PHE A 572 23.60 33.68 32.22
N VAL A 573 22.69 34.13 33.10
CA VAL A 573 22.89 35.31 33.95
C VAL A 573 24.10 35.13 34.86
N LYS A 574 24.24 33.94 35.48
CA LYS A 574 25.40 33.63 36.31
C LYS A 574 26.71 33.66 35.52
N SER A 575 26.74 33.09 34.32
CA SER A 575 27.91 33.09 33.44
C SER A 575 28.36 34.51 33.06
N LEU A 576 27.43 35.42 32.83
CA LEU A 576 27.75 36.82 32.53
C LEU A 576 28.32 37.55 33.76
N LYS A 577 27.77 37.27 34.95
CA LYS A 577 28.26 37.83 36.21
C LYS A 577 29.66 37.34 36.55
N ASP A 578 29.91 36.04 36.39
CA ASP A 578 31.23 35.44 36.61
C ASP A 578 32.27 36.00 35.62
N LYS A 579 31.91 36.21 34.35
CA LYS A 579 32.78 36.86 33.35
C LYS A 579 33.17 38.29 33.75
N ARG A 580 32.20 39.10 34.21
CA ARG A 580 32.47 40.47 34.67
C ARG A 580 33.41 40.49 35.88
N ARG A 581 33.15 39.64 36.86
CA ARG A 581 34.00 39.50 38.06
C ARG A 581 35.42 39.05 37.73
N LEU A 582 35.59 38.13 36.77
CA LEU A 582 36.92 37.68 36.35
C LEU A 582 37.71 38.81 35.65
N ASN A 583 37.04 39.62 34.82
CA ASN A 583 37.65 40.78 34.17
C ASN A 583 38.07 41.85 35.19
N GLU A 584 37.27 42.10 36.23
CA GLU A 584 37.63 43.02 37.32
C GLU A 584 38.87 42.57 38.09
N LEU A 585 39.00 41.26 38.36
CA LEU A 585 40.16 40.68 39.04
C LEU A 585 41.45 40.75 38.21
N ILE A 586 41.34 40.62 36.88
CA ILE A 586 42.48 40.74 35.96
C ILE A 586 42.96 42.19 35.82
N MET A 587 42.06 43.17 35.93
CA MET A 587 42.43 44.59 35.85
C MET A 587 42.91 45.20 37.17
N SER A 588 42.81 44.47 38.30
CA SER A 588 43.14 44.95 39.64
C SER A 588 44.33 44.24 40.31
N GLY A 589 44.95 43.26 39.64
CA GLY A 589 46.22 42.64 40.03
C GLY A 589 47.29 42.94 39.00
#